data_AF-A0A252D959-F1
#
_entry.id   AF-A0A252D959-F1
#
_cell.length_a   1.000
_cell.length_b   1.000
_cell.length_c   1.000
_cell.angle_alpha   90.00
_cell.angle_beta   90.00
_cell.angle_gamma   90.00
#
_symmetry.space_group_name_H-M   'P 1'
#
loop_
_entity.id
_entity.type
_entity.pdbx_description
1 polymer ?
#
loop_
_entity_poly.entity_id
_entity_poly.type
_entity_poly.pdbx_seq_one_letter_code
_entity_poly.pdbx_strand_id
1 'polypeptide(L)'
;MAIRLHGFLSSPKRFIQIESQPHHITAIFKRILHFQCLHRCKFADVHNAYYDCEADGTITFYQAKKDAACEPGIWTYLVYECLEGEETIFCDSFINTTTNSLQLLLAGSQLPQVAVDINEYLKYKDNECEYLDMQLPDDWNNQLGREIADLLLEEVKAFKTSSVFAEAVGKEYMQATLDGFIQVAQDILVKNGTVRDFESAQYDVLNKIQIDDIANLIIEYNDYRIWQAALPSKSKAVEFAFNAALSFICRLK
;
A
#
# COMPACT_ATOMS: atom_id res chain seq x y z
N MET A 1 14.26 -6.28 -34.38
CA MET A 1 14.46 -4.87 -34.78
C MET A 1 14.26 -3.98 -33.57
N ALA A 2 15.19 -3.07 -33.29
CA ALA A 2 15.07 -2.23 -32.11
C ALA A 2 13.96 -1.17 -32.24
N ILE A 3 13.05 -1.14 -31.29
CA ILE A 3 12.00 -0.14 -31.15
C ILE A 3 12.57 1.05 -30.39
N ARG A 4 12.33 2.26 -30.92
CA ARG A 4 12.55 3.50 -30.18
C ARG A 4 11.21 4.02 -29.65
N LEU A 5 11.03 4.00 -28.33
CA LEU A 5 9.81 4.41 -27.65
C LEU A 5 10.16 5.42 -26.55
N HIS A 6 9.57 6.62 -26.58
CA HIS A 6 9.76 7.70 -25.58
C HIS A 6 11.22 8.01 -25.26
N GLY A 7 12.10 7.92 -26.27
CA GLY A 7 13.54 8.15 -26.13
C GLY A 7 14.37 6.93 -25.70
N PHE A 8 13.73 5.77 -25.46
CA PHE A 8 14.39 4.51 -25.10
C PHE A 8 14.48 3.57 -26.30
N LEU A 9 15.58 2.82 -26.38
CA LEU A 9 15.76 1.76 -27.37
C LEU A 9 15.47 0.41 -26.69
N SER A 10 14.59 -0.39 -27.29
CA SER A 10 14.14 -1.68 -26.74
C SER A 10 14.10 -2.76 -27.81
N SER A 11 14.62 -3.95 -27.51
CA SER A 11 14.52 -5.17 -28.31
C SER A 11 14.82 -6.38 -27.43
N PRO A 12 14.17 -7.54 -27.60
CA PRO A 12 13.02 -7.82 -28.46
C PRO A 12 11.71 -7.81 -27.64
N LYS A 13 11.05 -6.65 -27.52
CA LYS A 13 9.87 -6.46 -26.66
C LYS A 13 8.64 -5.97 -27.43
N ARG A 14 7.45 -6.37 -26.98
CA ARG A 14 6.14 -5.82 -27.36
C ARG A 14 5.59 -4.94 -26.26
N PHE A 15 4.96 -3.84 -26.66
CA PHE A 15 4.37 -2.86 -25.75
C PHE A 15 2.88 -2.74 -26.03
N ILE A 16 2.05 -2.90 -25.00
CA ILE A 16 0.60 -2.69 -25.08
C ILE A 16 0.24 -1.55 -24.16
N GLN A 17 -0.23 -0.43 -24.72
CA GLN A 17 -0.60 0.74 -23.93
C GLN A 17 -1.79 0.43 -23.03
N ILE A 18 -1.70 0.86 -21.78
CA ILE A 18 -2.76 0.73 -20.77
C ILE A 18 -2.98 2.05 -20.02
N GLU A 19 -4.12 2.16 -19.35
CA GLU A 19 -4.46 3.31 -18.51
C GLU A 19 -3.42 3.47 -17.39
N SER A 20 -2.89 4.68 -17.23
CA SER A 20 -1.92 4.97 -16.17
C SER A 20 -2.62 5.06 -14.82
N GLN A 21 -2.45 4.02 -14.00
CA GLN A 21 -2.88 4.00 -12.59
C GLN A 21 -2.14 5.03 -11.71
N PRO A 22 -2.72 5.47 -10.58
CA PRO A 22 -2.10 6.47 -9.70
C PRO A 22 -0.71 6.08 -9.17
N HIS A 23 -0.44 4.80 -8.91
CA HIS A 23 0.88 4.35 -8.48
C HIS A 23 1.95 4.55 -9.55
N HIS A 24 1.62 4.41 -10.84
CA HIS A 24 2.52 4.75 -11.94
C HIS A 24 2.88 6.24 -11.93
N ILE A 25 1.88 7.10 -11.77
CA ILE A 25 2.07 8.56 -11.77
C ILE A 25 2.92 9.01 -10.57
N THR A 26 2.61 8.49 -9.38
CA THR A 26 3.37 8.82 -8.16
C THR A 26 4.80 8.30 -8.21
N ALA A 27 5.04 7.13 -8.81
CA ALA A 27 6.39 6.61 -9.01
C ALA A 27 7.22 7.46 -9.99
N ILE A 28 6.62 7.90 -11.10
CA ILE A 28 7.23 8.87 -12.02
C ILE A 28 7.53 10.19 -11.30
N PHE A 29 6.59 10.70 -10.51
CA PHE A 29 6.78 11.92 -9.73
C PHE A 29 7.98 11.81 -8.78
N LYS A 30 8.09 10.70 -8.03
CA LYS A 30 9.23 10.40 -7.15
C LYS A 30 10.55 10.34 -7.93
N ARG A 31 10.57 9.72 -9.12
CA ARG A 31 11.75 9.67 -9.99
C ARG A 31 12.20 11.07 -10.42
N ILE A 32 11.25 11.93 -10.78
CA ILE A 32 11.53 13.31 -11.17
C ILE A 32 12.07 14.11 -9.97
N LEU A 33 11.43 14.04 -8.81
CA LEU A 33 11.91 14.71 -7.59
C LEU A 33 13.32 14.25 -7.20
N HIS A 34 13.60 12.95 -7.30
CA HIS A 34 14.91 12.39 -7.02
C HIS A 34 15.97 12.96 -7.98
N PHE A 35 15.65 12.99 -9.29
CA PHE A 35 16.53 13.60 -10.29
C PHE A 35 16.79 15.08 -10.00
N GLN A 36 15.75 15.86 -9.66
CA GLN A 36 15.88 17.26 -9.29
C GLN A 36 16.79 17.45 -8.08
N CYS A 37 16.66 16.59 -7.06
CA CYS A 37 17.50 16.64 -5.87
C CYS A 37 18.97 16.33 -6.20
N LEU A 38 19.21 15.26 -6.97
CA LEU A 38 20.56 14.84 -7.37
C LEU A 38 21.28 15.88 -8.24
N HIS A 39 20.56 16.45 -9.22
CA HIS A 39 21.14 17.36 -10.21
C HIS A 39 20.91 18.84 -9.87
N ARG A 40 20.24 19.13 -8.75
CA ARG A 40 19.86 20.49 -8.31
C ARG A 40 19.18 21.30 -9.41
N CYS A 41 18.27 20.67 -10.14
CA CYS A 41 17.56 21.27 -11.26
C CYS A 41 16.07 21.48 -10.97
N LYS A 42 15.40 22.28 -11.80
CA LYS A 42 13.95 22.49 -11.71
C LYS A 42 13.22 21.41 -12.49
N PHE A 43 11.92 21.29 -12.25
CA PHE A 43 11.07 20.32 -12.93
C PHE A 43 11.09 20.53 -14.45
N ALA A 44 11.09 21.79 -14.91
CA ALA A 44 11.17 22.15 -16.32
C ALA A 44 12.46 21.67 -17.02
N ASP A 45 13.51 21.36 -16.26
CA ASP A 45 14.77 20.85 -16.78
C ASP A 45 14.73 19.34 -17.01
N VAL A 46 13.73 18.63 -16.47
CA VAL A 46 13.56 17.18 -16.63
C VAL A 46 12.78 16.90 -17.92
N HIS A 47 13.43 16.30 -18.90
CA HIS A 47 12.84 16.09 -20.23
C HIS A 47 12.19 14.73 -20.41
N ASN A 48 12.70 13.72 -19.72
CA ASN A 48 12.15 12.38 -19.71
C ASN A 48 12.36 11.72 -18.34
N ALA A 49 11.48 10.79 -18.02
CA ALA A 49 11.63 9.88 -16.89
C ALA A 49 10.91 8.58 -17.23
N TYR A 50 11.34 7.49 -16.59
CA TYR A 50 10.64 6.21 -16.70
C TYR A 50 10.59 5.51 -15.34
N TYR A 51 9.60 4.64 -15.20
CA TYR A 51 9.41 3.79 -14.04
C TYR A 51 9.03 2.39 -14.53
N ASP A 52 9.75 1.39 -14.06
CA ASP A 52 9.49 -0.02 -14.32
C ASP A 52 8.88 -0.63 -13.06
N CYS A 53 7.75 -1.32 -13.21
CA CYS A 53 6.99 -1.96 -12.15
C CYS A 53 6.94 -3.46 -12.43
N GLU A 54 7.86 -4.21 -11.82
CA GLU A 54 7.93 -5.66 -11.99
C GLU A 54 6.66 -6.38 -11.50
N ALA A 55 5.99 -5.81 -10.49
CA ALA A 55 4.82 -6.44 -9.86
C ALA A 55 3.61 -6.56 -10.80
N ASP A 56 3.40 -5.59 -11.69
CA ASP A 56 2.34 -5.62 -12.71
C ASP A 56 2.88 -5.74 -14.15
N GLY A 57 4.20 -5.87 -14.31
CA GLY A 57 4.87 -6.04 -15.61
C GLY A 57 4.77 -4.81 -16.50
N THR A 58 4.65 -3.62 -15.91
CA THR A 58 4.44 -2.38 -16.65
C THR A 58 5.67 -1.48 -16.67
N ILE A 59 5.78 -0.67 -17.73
CA ILE A 59 6.71 0.46 -17.77
C ILE A 59 5.93 1.73 -18.09
N THR A 60 6.12 2.75 -17.25
CA THR A 60 5.58 4.09 -17.43
C THR A 60 6.67 5.04 -17.91
N PHE A 61 6.34 5.85 -18.90
CA PHE A 61 7.22 6.88 -19.46
C PHE A 61 6.60 8.26 -19.26
N TYR A 62 7.43 9.23 -18.93
CA TYR A 62 7.11 10.65 -18.95
C TYR A 62 7.99 11.35 -19.99
N GLN A 63 7.38 12.21 -20.79
CA GLN A 63 8.08 13.05 -21.76
C GLN A 63 7.54 14.49 -21.71
N ALA A 64 8.42 15.45 -21.42
CA ALA A 64 8.05 16.85 -21.24
C ALA A 64 7.93 17.63 -22.56
N LYS A 65 8.69 17.22 -23.59
CA LYS A 65 8.83 17.93 -24.87
C LYS A 65 8.48 17.01 -26.03
N LYS A 66 7.85 17.57 -27.05
CA LYS A 66 7.60 16.89 -28.31
C LYS A 66 8.94 16.50 -28.96
N ASP A 67 9.07 15.24 -29.35
CA ASP A 67 10.14 14.74 -30.22
C ASP A 67 9.50 14.28 -31.55
N ALA A 68 10.32 14.02 -32.57
CA ALA A 68 9.87 13.58 -33.89
C ALA A 68 8.97 12.34 -33.86
N ALA A 69 9.04 11.53 -32.80
CA ALA A 69 8.28 10.30 -32.63
C ALA A 69 7.14 10.37 -31.60
N CYS A 70 7.12 11.37 -30.70
CA CYS A 70 6.21 11.37 -29.54
C CYS A 70 5.80 12.79 -29.12
N GLU A 71 4.50 12.96 -28.83
CA GLU A 71 3.96 14.16 -28.17
C GLU A 71 4.39 14.21 -26.68
N PRO A 72 4.25 15.33 -25.96
CA PRO A 72 4.41 15.37 -24.51
C PRO A 72 3.30 14.62 -23.78
N GLY A 73 3.62 14.00 -22.65
CA GLY A 73 2.64 13.16 -21.95
C GLY A 73 3.23 12.14 -20.99
N ILE A 74 2.34 11.26 -20.52
CA ILE A 74 2.66 10.07 -19.74
C ILE A 74 1.99 8.86 -20.40
N TRP A 75 2.72 7.78 -20.56
CA TRP A 75 2.23 6.53 -21.15
C TRP A 75 2.66 5.36 -20.30
N THR A 76 1.74 4.45 -20.01
CA THR A 76 2.06 3.19 -19.37
C THR A 76 1.84 2.05 -20.35
N TYR A 77 2.75 1.09 -20.36
CA TYR A 77 2.70 -0.07 -21.24
C TYR A 77 2.88 -1.35 -20.44
N LEU A 78 2.07 -2.37 -20.72
CA LEU A 78 2.42 -3.75 -20.42
C LEU A 78 3.52 -4.22 -21.37
N VAL A 79 4.53 -4.88 -20.82
CA VAL A 79 5.73 -5.25 -21.56
C VAL A 79 5.84 -6.77 -21.66
N TYR A 80 5.92 -7.28 -22.90
CA TYR A 80 6.09 -8.69 -23.18
C TYR A 80 7.38 -8.93 -23.96
N GLU A 81 8.08 -10.03 -23.67
CA GLU A 81 9.15 -10.51 -24.52
C GLU A 81 8.57 -11.11 -25.81
N CYS A 82 9.28 -10.96 -26.92
CA CYS A 82 8.91 -11.52 -28.21
C CYS A 82 10.15 -11.96 -29.01
N LEU A 83 9.94 -12.63 -30.13
CA LEU A 83 11.05 -12.98 -31.03
C LEU A 83 11.56 -11.74 -31.75
N GLU A 84 12.83 -11.76 -32.13
CA GLU A 84 13.42 -10.70 -32.94
C GLU A 84 12.69 -10.58 -34.28
N GLY A 85 12.27 -9.37 -34.63
CA GLY A 85 11.46 -9.09 -35.82
C GLY A 85 9.96 -9.03 -35.54
N GLU A 86 9.52 -9.44 -34.34
CA GLU A 86 8.12 -9.36 -33.91
C GLU A 86 7.83 -8.22 -32.92
N GLU A 87 8.79 -7.31 -32.73
CA GLU A 87 8.61 -6.17 -31.85
C GLU A 87 7.50 -5.26 -32.40
N THR A 88 6.55 -4.84 -31.56
CA THR A 88 5.42 -3.99 -31.96
C THR A 88 4.92 -3.16 -30.78
N ILE A 89 4.41 -1.96 -31.06
CA ILE A 89 3.74 -1.10 -30.08
C ILE A 89 2.25 -1.03 -30.44
N PHE A 90 1.39 -1.36 -29.49
CA PHE A 90 -0.05 -1.21 -29.58
C PHE A 90 -0.45 0.01 -28.75
N CYS A 91 -0.79 1.11 -29.42
CA CYS A 91 -1.29 2.32 -28.79
C CYS A 91 -2.81 2.37 -28.87
N ASP A 92 -3.44 2.92 -27.84
CA ASP A 92 -4.86 3.19 -27.79
C ASP A 92 -5.08 4.71 -27.65
N SER A 93 -5.75 5.29 -28.64
CA SER A 93 -6.04 6.73 -28.70
C SER A 93 -7.07 7.19 -27.66
N PHE A 94 -7.83 6.27 -27.06
CA PHE A 94 -8.81 6.58 -26.02
C PHE A 94 -8.17 6.74 -24.64
N ILE A 95 -6.94 6.25 -24.45
CA ILE A 95 -6.23 6.36 -23.19
C ILE A 95 -5.74 7.80 -22.99
N ASN A 96 -6.02 8.36 -21.82
CA ASN A 96 -5.56 9.69 -21.47
C ASN A 96 -4.05 9.69 -21.16
N THR A 97 -3.27 10.39 -21.98
CA THR A 97 -1.82 10.51 -21.82
C THR A 97 -1.39 11.90 -21.32
N THR A 98 -2.31 12.71 -20.82
CA THR A 98 -2.01 14.06 -20.32
C THR A 98 -1.18 14.03 -19.04
N THR A 99 -0.45 15.10 -18.78
CA THR A 99 0.35 15.26 -17.56
C THR A 99 -0.44 15.84 -16.38
N ASN A 100 -1.78 15.91 -16.47
CA ASN A 100 -2.62 16.62 -15.49
C ASN A 100 -2.44 16.05 -14.07
N SER A 101 -2.44 14.72 -13.92
CA SER A 101 -2.22 14.07 -12.63
C SER A 101 -0.84 14.40 -12.05
N LEU A 102 0.19 14.51 -12.89
CA LEU A 102 1.53 14.92 -12.44
C LEU A 102 1.55 16.40 -12.02
N GLN A 103 0.81 17.26 -12.72
CA GLN A 103 0.66 18.68 -12.36
C GLN A 103 -0.07 18.85 -11.02
N LEU A 104 -1.06 18.03 -10.72
CA LEU A 104 -1.73 18.02 -9.41
C LEU A 104 -0.73 17.70 -8.29
N LEU A 105 0.10 16.66 -8.47
CA LEU A 105 1.16 16.31 -7.51
C LEU A 105 2.18 17.43 -7.31
N LEU A 106 2.59 18.10 -8.40
CA LEU A 106 3.50 19.26 -8.34
C LEU A 106 2.89 20.46 -7.61
N ALA A 107 1.57 20.62 -7.68
CA ALA A 107 0.83 21.63 -6.94
C ALA A 107 0.61 21.25 -5.47
N GLY A 108 1.11 20.10 -5.02
CA GLY A 108 0.94 19.59 -3.65
C GLY A 108 -0.43 18.95 -3.41
N SER A 109 -1.21 18.69 -4.46
CA SER A 109 -2.48 17.97 -4.35
C SER A 109 -2.24 16.46 -4.38
N GLN A 110 -3.08 15.71 -3.68
CA GLN A 110 -3.08 14.25 -3.72
C GLN A 110 -3.92 13.73 -4.89
N LEU A 111 -3.56 12.55 -5.40
CA LEU A 111 -4.37 11.88 -6.43
C LEU A 111 -5.43 11.01 -5.75
N PRO A 112 -6.72 11.19 -6.07
CA PRO A 112 -7.77 10.36 -5.52
C PRO A 112 -7.63 8.93 -6.05
N GLN A 113 -7.71 7.95 -5.14
CA GLN A 113 -7.72 6.54 -5.49
C GLN A 113 -8.66 5.78 -4.56
N VAL A 114 -9.59 5.01 -5.13
CA VAL A 114 -10.44 4.10 -4.37
C VAL A 114 -9.67 2.80 -4.18
N ALA A 115 -9.56 2.32 -2.94
CA ALA A 115 -8.94 1.04 -2.65
C ALA A 115 -9.81 -0.10 -3.21
N VAL A 116 -9.18 -1.14 -3.75
CA VAL A 116 -9.83 -2.38 -4.19
C VAL A 116 -10.44 -3.10 -2.99
N ASP A 117 -9.72 -3.14 -1.87
CA ASP A 117 -10.18 -3.73 -0.62
C ASP A 117 -9.65 -2.97 0.61
N ILE A 118 -10.09 -3.40 1.79
CA ILE A 118 -9.68 -2.80 3.06
C ILE A 118 -8.18 -3.04 3.34
N ASN A 119 -7.58 -4.13 2.85
CA ASN A 119 -6.16 -4.42 3.07
C ASN A 119 -5.29 -3.41 2.31
N GLU A 120 -5.63 -3.13 1.06
CA GLU A 120 -4.98 -2.11 0.25
C GLU A 120 -5.11 -0.73 0.93
N TYR A 121 -6.32 -0.37 1.37
CA TYR A 121 -6.56 0.88 2.10
C TYR A 121 -5.65 1.01 3.33
N LEU A 122 -5.65 0.00 4.21
CA LEU A 122 -4.86 0.00 5.44
C LEU A 122 -3.37 0.08 5.13
N LYS A 123 -2.88 -0.69 4.15
CA LYS A 123 -1.49 -0.68 3.71
C LYS A 123 -1.06 0.70 3.23
N TYR A 124 -1.88 1.40 2.46
CA TYR A 124 -1.51 2.73 1.98
C TYR A 124 -1.57 3.81 3.07
N LYS A 125 -2.60 3.77 3.93
CA LYS A 125 -2.72 4.73 5.04
C LYS A 125 -1.61 4.57 6.06
N ASP A 126 -1.19 3.34 6.33
CA ASP A 126 -0.10 3.04 7.25
C ASP A 126 1.29 3.41 6.67
N ASN A 127 1.51 3.26 5.37
CA ASN A 127 2.75 3.72 4.73
C ASN A 127 2.80 5.24 4.48
N GLU A 128 1.82 6.00 5.00
CA GLU A 128 1.70 7.46 4.87
C GLU A 128 2.00 7.96 3.45
N CYS A 129 1.36 7.36 2.43
CA CYS A 129 1.60 7.76 1.05
C CYS A 129 1.11 9.20 0.80
N GLU A 130 2.01 10.18 0.94
CA GLU A 130 1.71 11.62 0.85
C GLU A 130 1.07 12.06 -0.47
N TYR A 131 1.14 11.22 -1.50
CA TYR A 131 0.73 11.54 -2.87
C TYR A 131 -0.64 10.97 -3.26
N LEU A 132 -1.22 10.09 -2.44
CA LEU A 132 -2.49 9.44 -2.74
C LEU A 132 -3.54 9.81 -1.68
N ASP A 133 -4.68 10.31 -2.15
CA ASP A 133 -5.88 10.44 -1.32
C ASP A 133 -6.67 9.14 -1.42
N MET A 134 -6.26 8.17 -0.61
CA MET A 134 -6.89 6.85 -0.56
C MET A 134 -8.27 6.93 0.09
N GLN A 135 -9.26 6.54 -0.70
CA GLN A 135 -10.65 6.37 -0.31
C GLN A 135 -10.93 4.89 0.00
N LEU A 136 -11.87 4.66 0.92
CA LEU A 136 -12.32 3.31 1.24
C LEU A 136 -13.01 2.66 0.03
N PRO A 137 -12.98 1.32 -0.07
CA PRO A 137 -13.80 0.58 -1.03
C PRO A 137 -15.28 0.94 -0.87
N ASP A 138 -16.07 0.82 -1.93
CA ASP A 138 -17.47 1.23 -1.94
C ASP A 138 -18.30 0.58 -0.82
N ASP A 139 -18.08 -0.71 -0.55
CA ASP A 139 -18.75 -1.46 0.52
C ASP A 139 -18.44 -0.95 1.94
N TRP A 140 -17.33 -0.20 2.07
CA TRP A 140 -16.85 0.40 3.32
C TRP A 140 -17.06 1.92 3.36
N ASN A 141 -17.44 2.55 2.25
CA ASN A 141 -17.49 4.00 2.11
C ASN A 141 -18.77 4.62 2.71
N ASN A 142 -19.07 4.25 3.95
CA ASN A 142 -20.09 4.83 4.79
C ASN A 142 -19.50 5.25 6.15
N GLN A 143 -20.27 5.94 6.98
CA GLN A 143 -19.78 6.45 8.26
C GLN A 143 -19.28 5.33 9.19
N LEU A 144 -20.01 4.22 9.26
CA LEU A 144 -19.65 3.06 10.08
C LEU A 144 -18.35 2.40 9.59
N GLY A 145 -18.21 2.20 8.27
CA GLY A 145 -17.02 1.62 7.66
C GLY A 145 -15.78 2.48 7.85
N ARG A 146 -15.92 3.82 7.85
CA ARG A 146 -14.83 4.75 8.21
C ARG A 146 -14.38 4.57 9.65
N GLU A 147 -15.31 4.54 10.59
CA GLU A 147 -15.01 4.35 12.01
C GLU A 147 -14.33 3.00 12.27
N ILE A 148 -14.80 1.91 11.64
CA ILE A 148 -14.18 0.59 11.76
C ILE A 148 -12.79 0.57 11.09
N ALA A 149 -12.64 1.19 9.92
CA ALA A 149 -11.34 1.26 9.23
C ALA A 149 -10.30 2.04 10.05
N ASP A 150 -10.71 3.12 10.73
CA ASP A 150 -9.84 3.87 11.65
C ASP A 150 -9.40 3.00 12.83
N LEU A 151 -10.30 2.18 13.41
CA LEU A 151 -9.94 1.22 14.45
C LEU A 151 -8.94 0.17 13.94
N LEU A 152 -9.18 -0.40 12.76
CA LEU A 152 -8.26 -1.36 12.13
C LEU A 152 -6.89 -0.73 11.84
N LEU A 153 -6.84 0.55 11.45
CA LEU A 153 -5.60 1.26 11.19
C LEU A 153 -4.78 1.44 12.48
N GLU A 154 -5.43 1.74 13.60
CA GLU A 154 -4.74 1.83 14.89
C GLU A 154 -4.22 0.45 15.36
N GLU A 155 -4.92 -0.64 15.05
CA GLU A 155 -4.41 -2.01 15.26
C GLU A 155 -3.12 -2.26 14.46
N VAL A 156 -3.12 -1.96 13.16
CA VAL A 156 -1.95 -2.12 12.28
C VAL A 156 -0.76 -1.31 12.78
N LYS A 157 -0.97 -0.04 13.15
CA LYS A 157 0.09 0.82 13.67
C LYS A 157 0.68 0.27 14.97
N ALA A 158 -0.17 -0.19 15.88
CA ALA A 158 0.27 -0.72 17.16
C ALA A 158 1.08 -2.01 17.02
N PHE A 159 0.76 -2.89 16.07
CA PHE A 159 1.60 -4.06 15.80
C PHE A 159 3.00 -3.66 15.36
N LYS A 160 3.15 -2.57 14.61
CA LYS A 160 4.45 -2.10 14.13
C LYS A 160 5.32 -1.41 15.19
N THR A 161 4.75 -0.98 16.32
CA THR A 161 5.54 -0.29 17.36
C THR A 161 6.46 -1.24 18.14
N SER A 162 6.12 -2.53 18.20
CA SER A 162 6.88 -3.53 18.94
C SER A 162 7.61 -4.50 18.02
N SER A 163 8.90 -4.69 18.26
CA SER A 163 9.73 -5.64 17.50
C SER A 163 9.27 -7.08 17.64
N VAL A 164 8.54 -7.43 18.70
CA VAL A 164 8.02 -8.80 18.92
C VAL A 164 7.13 -9.25 17.77
N PHE A 165 6.34 -8.33 17.20
CA PHE A 165 5.44 -8.66 16.08
C PHE A 165 6.15 -8.73 14.72
N ALA A 166 7.44 -8.37 14.66
CA ALA A 166 8.26 -8.53 13.45
C ALA A 166 8.86 -9.95 13.32
N GLU A 167 8.88 -10.72 14.41
CA GLU A 167 9.29 -12.13 14.43
C GLU A 167 8.26 -13.03 13.74
N ALA A 168 8.64 -14.27 13.39
CA ALA A 168 7.77 -15.19 12.65
C ALA A 168 6.43 -15.44 13.36
N VAL A 169 6.46 -15.83 14.64
CA VAL A 169 5.26 -16.05 15.47
C VAL A 169 4.44 -14.76 15.62
N GLY A 170 5.13 -13.62 15.76
CA GLY A 170 4.50 -12.31 15.83
C GLY A 170 3.73 -11.94 14.57
N LYS A 171 4.30 -12.23 13.40
CA LYS A 171 3.66 -12.03 12.09
C LYS A 171 2.45 -12.93 11.89
N GLU A 172 2.57 -14.20 12.29
CA GLU A 172 1.45 -15.16 12.23
C GLU A 172 0.27 -14.70 13.11
N TYR A 173 0.55 -14.28 14.35
CA TYR A 173 -0.46 -13.72 15.25
C TYR A 173 -1.11 -12.46 14.67
N MET A 174 -0.30 -11.52 14.17
CA MET A 174 -0.78 -10.28 13.56
C MET A 174 -1.70 -10.59 12.36
N GLN A 175 -1.28 -11.49 11.47
CA GLN A 175 -2.08 -11.87 10.31
C GLN A 175 -3.40 -12.52 10.71
N ALA A 176 -3.37 -13.53 11.58
CA ALA A 176 -4.58 -14.20 12.05
C ALA A 176 -5.57 -13.23 12.73
N THR A 177 -5.04 -12.25 13.48
CA THR A 177 -5.85 -11.26 14.16
C THR A 177 -6.48 -10.25 13.20
N LEU A 178 -5.69 -9.68 12.29
CA LEU A 178 -6.20 -8.71 11.32
C LEU A 178 -7.20 -9.35 10.36
N ASP A 179 -6.93 -10.56 9.86
CA ASP A 179 -7.85 -11.30 8.99
C ASP A 179 -9.17 -11.57 9.73
N GLY A 180 -9.10 -12.01 10.99
CA GLY A 180 -10.28 -12.22 11.82
C GLY A 180 -11.07 -10.94 12.09
N PHE A 181 -10.39 -9.82 12.37
CA PHE A 181 -11.03 -8.53 12.57
C PHE A 181 -11.69 -8.00 11.29
N ILE A 182 -11.03 -8.13 10.15
CA ILE A 182 -11.60 -7.73 8.85
C ILE A 182 -12.84 -8.56 8.54
N GLN A 183 -12.81 -9.87 8.79
CA GLN A 183 -13.95 -10.74 8.54
C GLN A 183 -15.17 -10.35 9.40
N VAL A 184 -14.99 -10.12 10.71
CA VAL A 184 -16.12 -9.69 11.56
C VAL A 184 -16.59 -8.27 11.22
N ALA A 185 -15.69 -7.38 10.79
CA ALA A 185 -16.05 -6.05 10.32
C ALA A 185 -16.96 -6.12 9.08
N GLN A 186 -16.61 -6.95 8.10
CA GLN A 186 -17.45 -7.19 6.91
C GLN A 186 -18.84 -7.70 7.31
N ASP A 187 -18.91 -8.68 8.20
CA ASP A 187 -20.19 -9.21 8.70
C ASP A 187 -21.06 -8.14 9.37
N ILE A 188 -20.44 -7.22 10.12
CA ILE A 188 -21.15 -6.14 10.82
C ILE A 188 -21.63 -5.07 9.85
N LEU A 189 -20.81 -4.73 8.85
CA LEU A 189 -21.22 -3.79 7.79
C LEU A 189 -22.41 -4.34 7.01
N VAL A 190 -22.39 -5.63 6.64
CA VAL A 190 -23.50 -6.29 5.95
C VAL A 190 -24.77 -6.32 6.81
N LYS A 191 -24.63 -6.50 8.12
CA LYS A 191 -25.78 -6.54 9.07
C LYS A 191 -26.25 -5.16 9.51
N ASN A 192 -25.64 -4.06 9.05
CA ASN A 192 -25.87 -2.71 9.56
C ASN A 192 -25.79 -2.63 11.09
N GLY A 193 -24.78 -3.27 11.67
CA GLY A 193 -24.52 -3.22 13.11
C GLY A 193 -23.97 -1.86 13.56
N THR A 194 -23.34 -1.86 14.73
CA THR A 194 -22.71 -0.67 15.31
C THR A 194 -21.23 -0.89 15.57
N VAL A 195 -20.48 0.20 15.78
CA VAL A 195 -19.07 0.11 16.20
C VAL A 195 -18.92 -0.69 17.49
N ARG A 196 -19.89 -0.63 18.42
CA ARG A 196 -19.85 -1.42 19.66
C ARG A 196 -19.98 -2.91 19.42
N ASP A 197 -20.74 -3.31 18.39
CA ASP A 197 -20.85 -4.71 17.99
C ASP A 197 -19.51 -5.20 17.43
N PHE A 198 -18.82 -4.36 16.66
CA PHE A 198 -17.46 -4.64 16.19
C PHE A 198 -16.48 -4.77 17.34
N GLU A 199 -16.50 -3.82 18.27
CA GLU A 199 -15.63 -3.83 19.43
C GLU A 199 -15.83 -5.06 20.32
N SER A 200 -17.05 -5.58 20.40
CA SER A 200 -17.39 -6.80 21.13
C SER A 200 -16.93 -8.04 20.36
N ALA A 201 -17.20 -8.09 19.05
CA ALA A 201 -16.80 -9.20 18.18
C ALA A 201 -15.27 -9.36 18.09
N GLN A 202 -14.49 -8.28 18.25
CA GLN A 202 -13.03 -8.35 18.34
C GLN A 202 -12.57 -9.28 19.49
N TYR A 203 -13.23 -9.24 20.65
CA TYR A 203 -12.89 -10.15 21.75
C TYR A 203 -13.19 -11.61 21.41
N ASP A 204 -14.28 -11.88 20.70
CA ASP A 204 -14.62 -13.23 20.25
C ASP A 204 -13.61 -13.78 19.24
N VAL A 205 -13.03 -12.92 18.41
CA VAL A 205 -11.92 -13.26 17.51
C VAL A 205 -10.67 -13.57 18.32
N LEU A 206 -10.25 -12.67 19.21
CA LEU A 206 -9.05 -12.83 20.04
C LEU A 206 -9.08 -14.12 20.88
N ASN A 207 -10.24 -14.47 21.44
CA ASN A 207 -10.41 -15.70 22.22
C ASN A 207 -10.27 -16.99 21.39
N LYS A 208 -10.37 -16.92 20.06
CA LYS A 208 -10.22 -18.08 19.16
C LYS A 208 -8.81 -18.22 18.60
N ILE A 209 -7.99 -17.17 18.71
CA ILE A 209 -6.63 -17.16 18.18
C ILE A 209 -5.69 -17.87 19.16
N GLN A 210 -4.74 -18.62 18.62
CA GLN A 210 -3.69 -19.26 19.39
C GLN A 210 -2.79 -18.19 20.01
N ILE A 211 -2.88 -18.02 21.32
CA ILE A 211 -2.20 -16.95 22.06
C ILE A 211 -0.89 -17.41 22.72
N ASP A 212 -0.74 -18.72 22.92
CA ASP A 212 0.35 -19.29 23.72
C ASP A 212 1.72 -18.98 23.12
N ASP A 213 1.87 -19.09 21.80
CA ASP A 213 3.15 -18.91 21.12
C ASP A 213 3.62 -17.45 21.20
N ILE A 214 2.73 -16.49 20.96
CA ILE A 214 3.06 -15.07 21.06
C ILE A 214 3.29 -14.65 22.51
N ALA A 215 2.52 -15.20 23.46
CA ALA A 215 2.72 -14.94 24.88
C ALA A 215 4.08 -15.46 25.35
N ASN A 216 4.46 -16.68 24.95
CA ASN A 216 5.79 -17.24 25.24
C ASN A 216 6.90 -16.41 24.61
N LEU A 217 6.75 -15.97 23.36
CA LEU A 217 7.73 -15.09 22.72
C LEU A 217 7.90 -13.78 23.51
N ILE A 218 6.82 -13.13 23.92
CA ILE A 218 6.87 -11.91 24.76
C ILE A 218 7.63 -12.16 26.06
N ILE A 219 7.40 -13.32 26.70
CA ILE A 219 8.09 -13.72 27.94
C ILE A 219 9.58 -13.99 27.69
N GLU A 220 9.93 -14.66 26.59
CA GLU A 220 11.32 -14.98 26.22
C GLU A 220 12.17 -13.71 26.04
N TYR A 221 11.61 -12.66 25.43
CA TYR A 221 12.31 -11.38 25.34
C TYR A 221 12.62 -10.78 26.72
N ASN A 222 11.72 -10.95 27.69
CA ASN A 222 11.85 -10.48 29.08
C ASN A 222 12.42 -9.05 29.25
N ASP A 223 12.06 -8.13 28.34
CA ASP A 223 12.56 -6.75 28.36
C ASP A 223 11.43 -5.76 28.67
N TYR A 224 11.51 -5.10 29.83
CA TYR A 224 10.54 -4.09 30.26
C TYR A 224 10.34 -2.95 29.25
N ARG A 225 11.33 -2.66 28.39
CA ARG A 225 11.22 -1.64 27.35
C ARG A 225 10.21 -2.00 26.28
N ILE A 226 10.09 -3.30 25.97
CA ILE A 226 9.09 -3.81 25.03
C ILE A 226 7.69 -3.62 25.62
N TRP A 227 7.52 -3.91 26.92
CA TRP A 227 6.26 -3.66 27.63
C TRP A 227 5.91 -2.17 27.67
N GLN A 228 6.88 -1.31 27.96
CA GLN A 228 6.67 0.14 28.01
C GLN A 228 6.38 0.75 26.62
N ALA A 229 6.97 0.19 25.56
CA ALA A 229 6.72 0.66 24.20
C ALA A 229 5.37 0.17 23.65
N ALA A 230 4.94 -1.02 24.06
CA ALA A 230 3.69 -1.61 23.60
C ALA A 230 2.46 -1.17 24.41
N LEU A 231 2.60 -0.76 25.68
CA LEU A 231 1.49 -0.44 26.59
C LEU A 231 1.61 0.97 27.21
N PRO A 232 0.48 1.70 27.39
CA PRO A 232 -0.87 1.35 26.96
C PRO A 232 -1.02 1.45 25.44
N SER A 233 -1.81 0.55 24.86
CA SER A 233 -2.04 0.52 23.42
C SER A 233 -3.47 0.94 23.10
N LYS A 234 -3.69 1.51 21.92
CA LYS A 234 -5.06 1.60 21.37
C LYS A 234 -5.51 0.28 20.73
N SER A 235 -4.58 -0.65 20.52
CA SER A 235 -4.85 -1.96 19.93
C SER A 235 -5.27 -2.96 20.98
N LYS A 236 -6.47 -3.53 20.80
CA LYS A 236 -6.96 -4.61 21.65
C LYS A 236 -6.14 -5.88 21.46
N ALA A 237 -5.67 -6.14 20.25
CA ALA A 237 -4.88 -7.33 19.96
C ALA A 237 -3.51 -7.33 20.64
N VAL A 238 -2.83 -6.16 20.66
CA VAL A 238 -1.57 -5.99 21.37
C VAL A 238 -1.79 -6.11 22.87
N GLU A 239 -2.78 -5.41 23.43
CA GLU A 239 -3.08 -5.53 24.87
C GLU A 239 -3.42 -6.96 25.27
N PHE A 240 -4.18 -7.68 24.45
CA PHE A 240 -4.55 -9.07 24.70
C PHE A 240 -3.32 -9.99 24.77
N ALA A 241 -2.37 -9.87 23.84
CA ALA A 241 -1.13 -10.65 23.83
C ALA A 241 -0.25 -10.39 25.06
N PHE A 242 -0.06 -9.12 25.43
CA PHE A 242 0.74 -8.78 26.61
C PHE A 242 0.04 -9.17 27.93
N ASN A 243 -1.29 -9.05 28.00
CA ASN A 243 -2.05 -9.52 29.16
C ASN A 243 -2.00 -11.05 29.30
N ALA A 244 -2.03 -11.79 28.19
CA ALA A 244 -1.85 -13.23 28.19
C ALA A 244 -0.45 -13.62 28.71
N ALA A 245 0.60 -12.97 28.21
CA ALA A 245 1.98 -13.14 28.71
C ALA A 245 2.09 -12.86 30.21
N LEU A 246 1.49 -11.78 30.69
CA LEU A 246 1.48 -11.43 32.12
C LEU A 246 0.75 -12.51 32.96
N SER A 247 -0.35 -13.05 32.45
CA SER A 247 -1.09 -14.12 33.11
C SER A 247 -0.25 -15.40 33.22
N PHE A 248 0.56 -15.73 32.22
CA PHE A 248 1.46 -16.88 32.22
C PHE A 248 2.58 -16.68 33.24
N ILE A 249 3.21 -15.50 33.28
CA ILE A 249 4.20 -15.15 34.30
C ILE A 249 3.62 -15.31 35.71
N CYS A 250 2.38 -14.83 35.94
CA CYS A 250 1.72 -14.95 37.23
C CYS A 250 1.42 -16.40 37.64
N ARG A 251 1.19 -17.30 36.68
CA ARG A 251 0.88 -18.73 36.90
C ARG A 251 2.12 -19.60 37.07
N LEU A 252 3.31 -19.13 36.70
CA LEU A 252 4.59 -19.81 36.89
C LEU A 252 5.13 -19.69 38.34
N LYS A 253 4.36 -19.12 39.26
CA LYS A 253 4.67 -19.05 40.70
C LYS A 253 4.41 -20.37 41.44
#